data_AF-A0A8J5NDL7-F1
#
_entry.id   AF-A0A8J5NDL7-F1
#
_cell.length_a   1.000
_cell.length_b   1.000
_cell.length_c   1.000
_cell.angle_alpha   90.00
_cell.angle_beta   90.00
_cell.angle_gamma   90.00
#
_symmetry.space_group_name_H-M   'P 1'
#
loop_
_entity.id
_entity.type
_entity.pdbx_description
1 polymer ?
#
loop_
_entity_poly.entity_id
_entity_poly.type
_entity_poly.pdbx_seq_one_letter_code
_entity_poly.pdbx_strand_id
1 'polypeptide(L)'
;MVQLILNINDGTDSDNYSGDSYVQERFRNTPNTRVMHIDEPRQVSWARTMSSDEKRDWESVAAKLNDLKQNPRIALLTGSVTGDYIDSKTDLSANERSILRKGVSSGPGPMQDAKTQAWLTAWDKANFVANQGQQPHTIFVDFASLERTHNPVNFSVHTGSHLVLRTPQEIKLWKEINQISSDPERHQSVKSWFDQSIEHASKKGAGLGASVEILDREKLYQDMKQAEEVTIFLGASLGLVSFLLDRGMMDRDMKLEKVKVIMQGGSMDSSENIFGEAFNFALDKKAAKNVFCHVQQFGSFTLIPTQTARRLKFSVKGLVGFGGDPLLKLIEAFNDRQEETEVALLEGNLQERIDKLKAKNIIQSDLAAFMLATRFGESLGVKRAPGCIEDSGTQGAMLVRETDPKDGRFDLLLLQSNFTLDGKGLLTCLNANEYAGEK
;
A
#
# COMPACT_ATOMS: atom_id res chain seq x y z
N MET A 1 2.24 -12.00 -29.89
CA MET A 1 1.44 -12.33 -28.71
C MET A 1 1.92 -11.54 -27.52
N VAL A 2 1.38 -10.32 -27.31
CA VAL A 2 1.84 -9.40 -26.26
C VAL A 2 0.99 -9.58 -25.00
N GLN A 3 1.62 -10.02 -23.91
CA GLN A 3 1.04 -10.04 -22.57
C GLN A 3 1.31 -8.69 -21.89
N LEU A 4 0.29 -8.12 -21.27
CA LEU A 4 0.41 -6.90 -20.46
C LEU A 4 0.24 -7.23 -18.97
N ILE A 5 1.24 -6.93 -18.17
CA ILE A 5 1.21 -7.07 -16.71
C ILE A 5 1.08 -5.68 -16.11
N LEU A 6 0.04 -5.45 -15.32
CA LEU A 6 -0.17 -4.23 -14.55
C LEU A 6 0.07 -4.55 -13.08
N ASN A 7 1.02 -3.86 -12.44
CA ASN A 7 1.19 -3.89 -10.99
C ASN A 7 0.70 -2.58 -10.42
N ILE A 8 -0.39 -2.61 -9.67
CA ILE A 8 -1.07 -1.43 -9.14
C ILE A 8 -0.95 -1.43 -7.61
N ASN A 9 -0.22 -0.46 -7.06
CA ASN A 9 0.03 -0.28 -5.64
C ASN A 9 -0.31 1.16 -5.21
N ASP A 10 -0.29 1.47 -3.91
CA ASP A 10 -0.61 2.83 -3.44
C ASP A 10 0.58 3.63 -2.89
N GLY A 11 1.80 3.09 -3.03
CA GLY A 11 3.03 3.88 -2.96
C GLY A 11 3.69 3.98 -1.59
N THR A 12 3.08 3.42 -0.54
CA THR A 12 3.34 3.95 0.82
C THR A 12 4.27 3.14 1.69
N ASP A 13 4.32 1.81 1.58
CA ASP A 13 5.03 0.97 2.54
C ASP A 13 6.04 -0.01 1.90
N SER A 14 6.81 -0.73 2.74
CA SER A 14 7.82 -1.69 2.28
C SER A 14 7.25 -2.82 1.41
N ASP A 15 5.96 -3.09 1.52
CA ASP A 15 5.27 -4.17 0.83
C ASP A 15 5.15 -3.84 -0.65
N ASN A 16 4.73 -2.62 -0.96
CA ASN A 16 4.64 -2.16 -2.34
C ASN A 16 6.02 -2.18 -3.03
N TYR A 17 7.09 -1.77 -2.34
CA TYR A 17 8.46 -1.82 -2.89
C TYR A 17 8.90 -3.26 -3.17
N SER A 18 8.60 -4.17 -2.25
CA SER A 18 8.94 -5.59 -2.40
C SER A 18 8.13 -6.24 -3.52
N GLY A 19 6.83 -5.91 -3.63
CA GLY A 19 5.92 -6.37 -4.68
C GLY A 19 6.32 -5.84 -6.05
N ASP A 20 6.66 -4.56 -6.18
CA ASP A 20 7.15 -3.94 -7.42
C ASP A 20 8.41 -4.65 -7.91
N SER A 21 9.42 -4.82 -7.05
CA SER A 21 10.63 -5.54 -7.43
C SER A 21 10.34 -7.01 -7.75
N TYR A 22 9.45 -7.69 -7.02
CA TYR A 22 9.08 -9.08 -7.31
C TYR A 22 8.46 -9.23 -8.70
N VAL A 23 7.46 -8.40 -9.03
CA VAL A 23 6.81 -8.46 -10.35
C VAL A 23 7.81 -8.13 -11.46
N GLN A 24 8.62 -7.10 -11.28
CA GLN A 24 9.66 -6.75 -12.25
C GLN A 24 10.62 -7.92 -12.51
N GLU A 25 11.18 -8.52 -11.46
CA GLU A 25 12.12 -9.64 -11.59
C GLU A 25 11.45 -10.92 -12.10
N ARG A 26 10.18 -11.15 -11.77
CA ARG A 26 9.45 -12.35 -12.19
C ARG A 26 9.20 -12.37 -13.70
N PHE A 27 8.99 -11.21 -14.32
CA PHE A 27 8.61 -11.09 -15.72
C PHE A 27 9.71 -10.50 -16.63
N ARG A 28 10.87 -10.09 -16.08
CA ARG A 28 11.97 -9.45 -16.84
C ARG A 28 12.43 -10.23 -18.08
N ASN A 29 12.39 -11.56 -18.02
CA ASN A 29 12.88 -12.45 -19.08
C ASN A 29 11.74 -13.16 -19.82
N THR A 30 10.47 -12.78 -19.56
CA THR A 30 9.32 -13.39 -20.22
C THR A 30 9.15 -12.77 -21.61
N PRO A 31 9.31 -13.53 -22.70
CA PRO A 31 9.20 -12.99 -24.05
C PRO A 31 7.81 -12.38 -24.30
N ASN A 32 7.77 -11.31 -25.10
CA ASN A 32 6.54 -10.61 -25.47
C ASN A 32 5.69 -10.15 -24.28
N THR A 33 6.30 -9.89 -23.12
CA THR A 33 5.62 -9.36 -21.94
C THR A 33 6.02 -7.91 -21.71
N ARG A 34 5.04 -7.05 -21.49
CA ARG A 34 5.24 -5.67 -21.02
C ARG A 34 4.73 -5.54 -19.61
N VAL A 35 5.57 -5.07 -18.70
CA VAL A 35 5.20 -4.79 -17.31
C VAL A 35 5.02 -3.28 -17.14
N MET A 36 3.94 -2.86 -16.49
CA MET A 36 3.68 -1.48 -16.11
C MET A 36 3.43 -1.41 -14.61
N HIS A 37 4.17 -0.55 -13.92
CA HIS A 37 4.02 -0.27 -12.50
C HIS A 37 3.25 1.03 -12.34
N ILE A 38 2.16 0.98 -11.56
CA ILE A 38 1.21 2.07 -11.40
C ILE A 38 1.02 2.32 -9.91
N ASP A 39 1.23 3.57 -9.49
CA ASP A 39 0.90 4.02 -8.14
C ASP A 39 -0.44 4.77 -8.14
N GLU A 40 -1.38 4.31 -7.32
CA GLU A 40 -2.62 5.00 -6.94
C GLU A 40 -2.41 5.79 -5.63
N PRO A 41 -2.07 7.08 -5.71
CA PRO A 41 -1.77 7.85 -4.52
C PRO A 41 -2.99 8.05 -3.61
N ARG A 42 -2.71 8.14 -2.31
CA ARG A 42 -3.68 8.46 -1.26
C ARG A 42 -3.68 9.97 -0.97
N GLN A 43 -4.78 10.47 -0.41
CA GLN A 43 -4.80 11.80 0.21
C GLN A 43 -3.79 11.86 1.37
N VAL A 44 -3.12 13.01 1.52
CA VAL A 44 -2.12 13.29 2.56
C VAL A 44 -2.43 14.61 3.26
N SER A 45 -1.77 14.87 4.38
CA SER A 45 -1.76 16.17 5.04
C SER A 45 -0.33 16.52 5.42
N TRP A 46 0.09 17.75 5.11
CA TRP A 46 1.36 18.31 5.58
C TRP A 46 1.23 19.05 6.92
N ALA A 47 0.11 18.87 7.63
CA ALA A 47 -0.03 19.31 9.02
C ALA A 47 1.03 18.64 9.91
N ARG A 48 1.35 19.27 11.04
CA ARG A 48 2.23 18.64 12.03
C ARG A 48 1.55 17.39 12.56
N THR A 49 2.26 16.27 12.51
CA THR A 49 1.81 15.01 13.08
C THR A 49 2.31 14.88 14.51
N MET A 50 1.64 14.05 15.29
CA MET A 50 2.03 13.77 16.67
C MET A 50 3.35 12.99 16.70
N SER A 51 4.26 13.44 17.56
CA SER A 51 5.46 12.67 17.94
C SER A 51 5.08 11.38 18.67
N SER A 52 6.04 10.46 18.79
CA SER A 52 5.86 9.21 19.53
C SER A 52 5.48 9.43 20.99
N ASP A 53 5.98 10.50 21.61
CA ASP A 53 5.70 10.84 23.01
C ASP A 53 4.27 11.36 23.15
N GLU A 54 3.86 12.25 22.24
CA GLU A 54 2.49 12.76 22.20
C GLU A 54 1.47 11.66 21.93
N LYS A 55 1.80 10.68 21.08
CA LYS A 55 0.95 9.49 20.86
C LYS A 55 0.78 8.69 22.15
N ARG A 56 1.84 8.47 22.92
CA ARG A 56 1.78 7.76 24.21
C ARG A 56 0.97 8.53 25.26
N ASP A 57 1.17 9.84 25.35
CA ASP A 57 0.39 10.69 26.24
C ASP A 57 -1.09 10.66 25.89
N TRP A 58 -1.40 10.74 24.59
CA TRP A 58 -2.76 10.63 24.09
C TRP A 58 -3.40 9.28 24.44
N GLU A 59 -2.70 8.17 24.18
CA GLU A 59 -3.19 6.82 24.48
C GLU A 59 -3.44 6.63 25.99
N SER A 60 -2.56 7.18 26.83
CA SER A 60 -2.67 7.16 28.29
C SER A 60 -3.91 7.91 28.79
N VAL A 61 -4.20 9.09 28.22
CA VAL A 61 -5.41 9.85 28.57
C VAL A 61 -6.66 9.16 28.05
N ALA A 62 -6.64 8.69 26.80
CA ALA A 62 -7.78 8.02 26.19
C ALA A 62 -8.14 6.70 26.90
N ALA A 63 -7.17 5.99 27.46
CA ALA A 63 -7.40 4.77 28.25
C ALA A 63 -8.24 4.98 29.51
N LYS A 64 -8.36 6.23 30.01
CA LYS A 64 -9.20 6.57 31.18
C LYS A 64 -10.68 6.76 30.82
N LEU A 65 -11.01 6.83 29.53
CA LEU A 65 -12.37 7.10 29.06
C LEU A 65 -13.20 5.81 29.09
N ASN A 66 -14.06 5.68 30.10
CA ASN A 66 -14.83 4.45 30.34
C ASN A 66 -15.79 4.06 29.20
N ASP A 67 -16.20 5.01 28.36
CA ASP A 67 -17.13 4.78 27.25
C ASP A 67 -16.44 4.69 25.87
N LEU A 68 -15.10 4.76 25.83
CA LEU A 68 -14.34 4.52 24.62
C LEU A 68 -14.37 3.02 24.28
N LYS A 69 -15.19 2.64 23.30
CA LYS A 69 -15.41 1.24 22.91
C LYS A 69 -14.19 0.58 22.25
N GLN A 70 -13.29 1.37 21.68
CA GLN A 70 -12.13 0.88 20.94
C GLN A 70 -10.87 0.95 21.80
N ASN A 71 -9.89 0.10 21.49
CA ASN A 71 -8.55 0.27 22.02
C ASN A 71 -8.04 1.70 21.69
N PRO A 72 -7.43 2.44 22.63
CA PRO A 72 -6.97 3.81 22.41
C PRO A 72 -6.11 3.98 21.14
N ARG A 73 -5.18 3.06 20.90
CA ARG A 73 -4.32 3.11 19.71
C ARG A 73 -5.12 3.02 18.40
N ILE A 74 -6.14 2.16 18.38
CA ILE A 74 -7.03 2.03 17.23
C ILE A 74 -7.86 3.30 17.08
N ALA A 75 -8.43 3.81 18.18
CA ALA A 75 -9.23 5.04 18.17
C ALA A 75 -8.44 6.26 17.69
N LEU A 76 -7.14 6.34 18.02
CA LEU A 76 -6.24 7.37 17.50
C LEU A 76 -6.00 7.18 16.00
N LEU A 77 -5.71 5.95 15.57
CA LEU A 77 -5.41 5.64 14.17
C LEU A 77 -6.62 5.87 13.24
N THR A 78 -7.83 5.61 13.72
CA THR A 78 -9.10 5.80 12.98
C THR A 78 -9.68 7.21 13.15
N GLY A 79 -9.13 8.02 14.06
CA GLY A 79 -9.65 9.35 14.37
C GLY A 79 -11.05 9.33 14.99
N SER A 80 -11.41 8.26 15.69
CA SER A 80 -12.77 8.06 16.24
C SER A 80 -13.08 8.95 17.45
N VAL A 81 -12.06 9.55 18.07
CA VAL A 81 -12.22 10.55 19.13
C VAL A 81 -12.28 11.94 18.51
N THR A 82 -13.49 12.47 18.32
CA THR A 82 -13.74 13.77 17.69
C THR A 82 -13.72 14.93 18.70
N GLY A 83 -13.69 16.17 18.20
CA GLY A 83 -13.84 17.36 19.03
C GLY A 83 -15.13 17.33 19.87
N ASP A 84 -16.26 17.01 19.24
CA ASP A 84 -17.57 16.89 19.91
C ASP A 84 -17.57 15.80 20.98
N TYR A 85 -16.92 14.67 20.71
CA TYR A 85 -16.78 13.60 21.70
C TYR A 85 -16.00 14.08 22.92
N ILE A 86 -14.89 14.82 22.72
CA ILE A 86 -14.10 15.40 23.81
C ILE A 86 -14.91 16.44 24.58
N ASP A 87 -15.64 17.31 23.87
CA ASP A 87 -16.42 18.39 24.47
C ASP A 87 -17.63 17.88 25.26
N SER A 88 -18.18 16.73 24.87
CA SER A 88 -19.25 16.05 25.62
C SER A 88 -18.82 15.49 26.99
N LYS A 89 -17.51 15.29 27.22
CA LYS A 89 -17.01 14.78 28.51
C LYS A 89 -17.07 15.86 29.56
N THR A 90 -17.54 15.55 30.76
CA THR A 90 -17.59 16.50 31.90
C THR A 90 -16.45 16.29 32.89
N ASP A 91 -15.78 15.14 32.83
CA ASP A 91 -14.79 14.64 33.79
C ASP A 91 -13.32 14.86 33.35
N LEU A 92 -13.09 15.38 32.14
CA LEU A 92 -11.75 15.68 31.64
C LEU A 92 -11.24 17.04 32.13
N SER A 93 -10.02 17.04 32.69
CA SER A 93 -9.28 18.26 32.99
C SER A 93 -8.91 19.05 31.71
N ALA A 94 -8.58 20.33 31.86
CA ALA A 94 -8.15 21.17 30.73
C ALA A 94 -6.91 20.60 30.01
N ASN A 95 -5.97 20.04 30.78
CA ASN A 95 -4.77 19.40 30.22
C ASN A 95 -5.11 18.14 29.43
N GLU A 96 -5.97 17.26 29.97
CA GLU A 96 -6.39 16.03 29.27
C GLU A 96 -7.15 16.34 27.99
N ARG A 97 -8.01 17.37 27.99
CA ARG A 97 -8.65 17.85 26.76
C ARG A 97 -7.64 18.34 25.73
N SER A 98 -6.63 19.09 26.17
CA SER A 98 -5.58 19.57 25.28
C SER A 98 -4.78 18.42 24.65
N ILE A 99 -4.49 17.37 25.43
CA ILE A 99 -3.82 16.16 24.93
C ILE A 99 -4.71 15.46 23.89
N LEU A 100 -5.97 15.17 24.23
CA LEU A 100 -6.87 14.46 23.32
C LEU A 100 -7.12 15.23 22.01
N ARG A 101 -7.20 16.56 22.09
CA ARG A 101 -7.40 17.43 20.90
C ARG A 101 -6.28 17.32 19.87
N LYS A 102 -5.06 16.93 20.27
CA LYS A 102 -3.97 16.66 19.29
C LYS A 102 -4.28 15.48 18.36
N GLY A 103 -5.07 14.52 18.84
CA GLY A 103 -5.50 13.36 18.04
C GLY A 103 -6.74 13.61 17.18
N VAL A 104 -7.36 14.80 17.25
CA VAL A 104 -8.46 15.14 16.34
C VAL A 104 -7.87 15.36 14.95
N SER A 105 -8.43 14.66 13.95
CA SER A 105 -7.88 14.71 12.60
C SER A 105 -7.99 16.10 11.99
N SER A 106 -6.91 16.56 11.34
CA SER A 106 -6.94 17.77 10.52
C SER A 106 -7.75 17.61 9.23
N GLY A 107 -8.10 16.37 8.86
CA GLY A 107 -8.53 16.03 7.51
C GLY A 107 -7.38 16.09 6.50
N PRO A 108 -7.67 15.76 5.22
CA PRO A 108 -6.70 15.84 4.15
C PRO A 108 -6.29 17.29 3.88
N GLY A 109 -5.03 17.47 3.47
CA GLY A 109 -4.57 18.73 2.92
C GLY A 109 -5.06 18.97 1.49
N PRO A 110 -4.66 20.10 0.87
CA PRO A 110 -4.88 20.34 -0.54
C PRO A 110 -4.47 19.15 -1.42
N MET A 111 -5.25 18.85 -2.45
CA MET A 111 -4.93 17.75 -3.39
C MET A 111 -3.55 17.92 -4.04
N GLN A 112 -3.07 19.15 -4.23
CA GLN A 112 -1.75 19.40 -4.79
C GLN A 112 -0.63 18.86 -3.88
N ASP A 113 -0.80 18.88 -2.56
CA ASP A 113 0.16 18.32 -1.61
C ASP A 113 0.29 16.81 -1.81
N ALA A 114 -0.85 16.13 -1.97
CA ALA A 114 -0.89 14.70 -2.27
C ALA A 114 -0.21 14.39 -3.60
N LYS A 115 -0.44 15.21 -4.64
CA LYS A 115 0.24 15.05 -5.93
C LYS A 115 1.76 15.20 -5.80
N THR A 116 2.22 16.24 -5.11
CA THR A 116 3.64 16.50 -4.90
C THR A 116 4.31 15.37 -4.09
N GLN A 117 3.70 14.92 -3.00
CA GLN A 117 4.24 13.82 -2.20
C GLN A 117 4.26 12.50 -3.00
N ALA A 118 3.19 12.19 -3.73
CA ALA A 118 3.13 11.01 -4.59
C ALA A 118 4.20 11.01 -5.69
N TRP A 119 4.50 12.19 -6.25
CA TRP A 119 5.57 12.33 -7.23
C TRP A 119 6.93 11.99 -6.65
N LEU A 120 7.18 12.41 -5.40
CA LEU A 120 8.42 12.07 -4.71
C LEU A 120 8.54 10.58 -4.42
N THR A 121 7.48 9.97 -3.88
CA THR A 121 7.48 8.53 -3.57
C THR A 121 7.61 7.68 -4.84
N ALA A 122 7.00 8.11 -5.95
CA ALA A 122 7.17 7.45 -7.25
C ALA A 122 8.62 7.49 -7.75
N TRP A 123 9.31 8.62 -7.57
CA TRP A 123 10.75 8.70 -7.89
C TRP A 123 11.58 7.78 -7.00
N ASP A 124 11.27 7.71 -5.71
CA ASP A 124 11.96 6.83 -4.77
C ASP A 124 11.80 5.36 -5.14
N LYS A 125 10.59 4.96 -5.54
CA LYS A 125 10.30 3.62 -6.06
C LYS A 125 11.00 3.36 -7.39
N ALA A 126 10.91 4.28 -8.35
CA ALA A 126 11.56 4.12 -9.65
C ALA A 126 13.08 3.93 -9.48
N ASN A 127 13.70 4.74 -8.62
CA ASN A 127 15.10 4.62 -8.25
C ASN A 127 15.42 3.28 -7.58
N PHE A 128 14.56 2.84 -6.66
CA PHE A 128 14.73 1.58 -5.97
C PHE A 128 14.70 0.40 -6.94
N VAL A 129 13.65 0.29 -7.76
CA VAL A 129 13.48 -0.84 -8.69
C VAL A 129 14.54 -0.81 -9.79
N ALA A 130 14.85 0.36 -10.37
CA ALA A 130 15.91 0.48 -11.38
C ALA A 130 17.28 0.04 -10.83
N ASN A 131 17.59 0.40 -9.58
CA ASN A 131 18.84 -0.01 -8.94
C ASN A 131 18.89 -1.51 -8.65
N GLN A 132 17.78 -2.15 -8.26
CA GLN A 132 17.77 -3.59 -8.03
C GLN A 132 17.82 -4.38 -9.34
N GLY A 133 17.00 -3.99 -10.32
CA GLY A 133 16.93 -4.66 -11.62
C GLY A 133 18.12 -4.38 -12.54
N GLN A 134 18.91 -3.35 -12.23
CA GLN A 134 19.99 -2.83 -13.09
C GLN A 134 19.48 -2.52 -14.51
N GLN A 135 18.26 -1.98 -14.60
CA GLN A 135 17.57 -1.69 -15.85
C GLN A 135 16.71 -0.42 -15.71
N PRO A 136 16.46 0.29 -16.84
CA PRO A 136 15.49 1.39 -16.86
C PRO A 136 14.13 0.94 -16.34
N HIS A 137 13.47 1.82 -15.59
CA HIS A 137 12.19 1.51 -14.97
C HIS A 137 11.31 2.75 -14.89
N THR A 138 10.02 2.60 -15.20
CA THR A 138 9.05 3.69 -15.19
C THR A 138 7.94 3.38 -14.21
N ILE A 139 7.70 4.31 -13.27
CA ILE A 139 6.50 4.32 -12.43
C ILE A 139 5.48 5.30 -13.04
N PHE A 140 4.26 4.82 -13.26
CA PHE A 140 3.14 5.67 -13.68
C PHE A 140 2.31 6.07 -12.46
N VAL A 141 1.96 7.35 -12.33
CA VAL A 141 1.18 7.84 -11.18
C VAL A 141 -0.24 8.18 -11.61
N ASP A 142 -1.22 7.51 -11.02
CA ASP A 142 -2.64 7.71 -11.30
C ASP A 142 -3.26 8.82 -10.46
N PHE A 143 -2.93 10.08 -10.77
CA PHE A 143 -3.44 11.24 -10.03
C PHE A 143 -4.97 11.38 -10.04
N ALA A 144 -5.66 10.79 -11.01
CA ALA A 144 -7.12 10.81 -11.07
C ALA A 144 -7.76 9.94 -9.96
N SER A 145 -6.99 9.07 -9.29
CA SER A 145 -7.47 8.33 -8.11
C SER A 145 -7.77 9.25 -6.92
N LEU A 146 -7.04 10.37 -6.76
CA LEU A 146 -7.16 11.30 -5.63
C LEU A 146 -8.55 11.97 -5.50
N GLU A 147 -9.32 12.03 -6.59
CA GLU A 147 -10.68 12.57 -6.58
C GLU A 147 -11.68 11.64 -5.88
N ARG A 148 -11.32 10.37 -5.73
CA ARG A 148 -12.20 9.31 -5.18
C ARG A 148 -11.62 8.64 -3.95
N THR A 149 -10.30 8.62 -3.79
CA THR A 149 -9.67 7.95 -2.66
C THR A 149 -9.87 8.74 -1.36
N HIS A 150 -10.38 8.04 -0.34
CA HIS A 150 -10.54 8.59 1.01
C HIS A 150 -9.61 7.82 1.94
N ASN A 151 -8.59 8.47 2.46
CA ASN A 151 -7.66 7.81 3.37
C ASN A 151 -8.33 7.64 4.75
N PRO A 152 -8.57 6.40 5.22
CA PRO A 152 -9.25 6.17 6.49
C PRO A 152 -8.32 6.39 7.71
N VAL A 153 -7.02 6.61 7.47
CA VAL A 153 -6.03 6.91 8.51
C VAL A 153 -6.21 8.34 9.01
N ASN A 154 -6.18 8.50 10.33
CA ASN A 154 -6.14 9.81 10.95
C ASN A 154 -4.87 10.58 10.56
N PHE A 155 -5.04 11.70 9.87
CA PHE A 155 -3.96 12.57 9.41
C PHE A 155 -3.05 13.10 10.52
N SER A 156 -3.52 13.20 11.77
CA SER A 156 -2.70 13.64 12.91
C SER A 156 -1.63 12.62 13.31
N VAL A 157 -1.74 11.38 12.84
CA VAL A 157 -0.76 10.31 13.07
C VAL A 157 -0.25 9.68 11.77
N HIS A 158 -0.49 10.34 10.63
CA HIS A 158 -0.02 9.86 9.33
C HIS A 158 1.51 9.74 9.33
N THR A 159 2.00 8.62 8.79
CA THR A 159 3.42 8.29 8.73
C THR A 159 4.15 9.15 7.70
N GLY A 160 5.37 9.55 8.01
CA GLY A 160 6.26 10.31 7.13
C GLY A 160 7.01 9.41 6.14
N SER A 161 6.29 8.57 5.39
CA SER A 161 6.89 7.56 4.48
C SER A 161 7.93 8.14 3.51
N HIS A 162 7.68 9.36 3.03
CA HIS A 162 8.54 10.13 2.14
C HIS A 162 9.89 10.56 2.76
N LEU A 163 10.07 10.39 4.07
CA LEU A 163 11.28 10.78 4.80
C LEU A 163 12.33 9.66 4.83
N VAL A 164 11.90 8.40 4.80
CA VAL A 164 12.74 7.22 5.07
C VAL A 164 13.96 7.14 4.16
N LEU A 165 13.82 7.58 2.91
CA LEU A 165 14.85 7.49 1.88
C LEU A 165 15.53 8.85 1.60
N ARG A 166 15.46 9.79 2.55
CA ARG A 166 16.09 11.12 2.44
C ARG A 166 17.52 11.12 2.96
N THR A 167 18.29 12.06 2.45
CA THR A 167 19.65 12.33 2.92
C THR A 167 19.66 13.00 4.29
N PRO A 168 20.79 12.95 5.03
CA PRO A 168 20.92 13.67 6.29
C PRO A 168 20.63 15.17 6.19
N GLN A 169 21.01 15.81 5.09
CA GLN A 169 20.76 17.23 4.84
C GLN A 169 19.26 17.51 4.66
N GLU A 170 18.56 16.70 3.87
CA GLU A 170 17.11 16.81 3.70
C GLU A 170 16.36 16.59 5.03
N ILE A 171 16.78 15.61 5.83
CA ILE A 171 16.19 15.38 7.16
C ILE A 171 16.46 16.54 8.11
N LYS A 172 17.67 17.10 8.10
CA LYS A 172 17.99 18.29 8.91
C LYS A 172 17.05 19.44 8.56
N LEU A 173 16.90 19.75 7.27
CA LEU A 173 15.99 20.80 6.81
C LEU A 173 14.54 20.51 7.20
N TRP A 174 14.07 19.27 7.07
CA TRP A 174 12.72 18.87 7.50
C TRP A 174 12.49 19.14 9.00
N LYS A 175 13.47 18.84 9.84
CA LYS A 175 13.39 19.12 11.29
C LYS A 175 13.34 20.62 11.58
N GLU A 176 14.12 21.43 10.87
CA GLU A 176 14.09 22.90 10.99
C GLU A 176 12.74 23.48 10.55
N ILE A 177 12.18 23.00 9.43
CA ILE A 177 10.88 23.41 8.91
C ILE A 177 9.77 23.15 9.96
N ASN A 178 9.80 22.00 10.63
CA ASN A 178 8.79 21.67 11.64
C ASN A 178 8.80 22.58 12.88
N GLN A 179 9.89 23.31 13.12
CA GLN A 179 10.00 24.30 14.21
C GLN A 179 9.41 25.67 13.84
N ILE A 180 9.15 25.95 12.56
CA ILE A 180 8.50 27.20 12.12
C ILE A 180 7.12 27.28 12.76
N SER A 181 6.84 28.35 13.51
CA SER A 181 5.57 28.50 14.25
C SER A 181 4.40 28.87 13.34
N SER A 182 4.64 29.69 12.31
CA SER A 182 3.63 30.13 11.35
C SER A 182 3.25 28.99 10.40
N ASP A 183 1.99 28.58 10.38
CA ASP A 183 1.53 27.50 9.51
C ASP A 183 1.62 27.83 8.00
N PRO A 184 1.27 29.03 7.53
CA PRO A 184 1.47 29.40 6.13
C PRO A 184 2.93 29.39 5.70
N GLU A 185 3.83 29.89 6.56
CA GLU A 185 5.27 29.92 6.29
C GLU A 185 5.84 28.50 6.28
N ARG A 186 5.47 27.67 7.28
CA ARG A 186 5.86 26.26 7.32
C ARG A 186 5.43 25.54 6.06
N HIS A 187 4.18 25.69 5.65
CA HIS A 187 3.63 25.02 4.47
C HIS A 187 4.40 25.40 3.20
N GLN A 188 4.74 26.68 3.03
CA GLN A 188 5.57 27.13 1.91
C GLN A 188 6.98 26.50 1.94
N SER A 189 7.57 26.37 3.13
CA SER A 189 8.87 25.73 3.31
C SER A 189 8.83 24.21 3.06
N VAL A 190 7.76 23.53 3.49
CA VAL A 190 7.50 22.11 3.18
C VAL A 190 7.40 21.92 1.66
N LYS A 191 6.65 22.78 0.96
CA LYS A 191 6.56 22.73 -0.50
C LYS A 191 7.93 22.85 -1.17
N SER A 192 8.71 23.86 -0.77
CA SER A 192 10.07 24.06 -1.29
C SER A 192 10.99 22.87 -1.00
N TRP A 193 10.83 22.22 0.15
CA TRP A 193 11.56 21.01 0.50
C TRP A 193 11.21 19.84 -0.43
N PHE A 194 9.92 19.61 -0.69
CA PHE A 194 9.49 18.58 -1.64
C PHE A 194 10.01 18.85 -3.05
N ASP A 195 9.93 20.10 -3.54
CA ASP A 195 10.44 20.47 -4.86
C ASP A 195 11.94 20.13 -5.01
N GLN A 196 12.74 20.45 -3.98
CA GLN A 196 14.17 20.12 -3.95
C GLN A 196 14.43 18.61 -3.86
N SER A 197 13.69 17.90 -3.03
CA SER A 197 13.82 16.44 -2.88
C SER A 197 13.42 15.70 -4.17
N ILE A 198 12.39 16.17 -4.88
CA ILE A 198 12.00 15.64 -6.20
C ILE A 198 13.10 15.89 -7.23
N GLU A 199 13.66 17.11 -7.26
CA GLU A 199 14.77 17.42 -8.16
C GLU A 199 15.98 16.52 -7.88
N HIS A 200 16.31 16.29 -6.61
CA HIS A 200 17.39 15.40 -6.23
C HIS A 200 17.11 13.94 -6.63
N ALA A 201 15.93 13.42 -6.30
CA ALA A 201 15.54 12.04 -6.61
C ALA A 201 15.47 11.79 -8.13
N SER A 202 14.98 12.75 -8.91
CA SER A 202 14.92 12.66 -10.37
C SER A 202 16.30 12.68 -11.04
N LYS A 203 17.23 13.53 -10.56
CA LYS A 203 18.62 13.53 -11.04
C LYS A 203 19.33 12.20 -10.77
N LYS A 204 19.12 11.64 -9.57
CA LYS A 204 19.63 10.31 -9.22
C LYS A 204 19.05 9.25 -10.16
N GLY A 205 17.75 9.31 -10.43
CA GLY A 205 17.05 8.36 -11.29
C GLY A 205 17.42 8.42 -12.75
N ALA A 206 17.63 9.61 -13.30
CA ALA A 206 18.13 9.78 -14.66
C ALA A 206 19.46 9.02 -14.88
N GLY A 207 20.34 8.98 -13.87
CA GLY A 207 21.58 8.20 -13.92
C GLY A 207 21.38 6.67 -13.96
N LEU A 208 20.21 6.18 -13.54
CA LEU A 208 19.82 4.76 -13.52
C LEU A 208 18.87 4.37 -14.66
N GLY A 209 18.45 5.33 -15.50
CA GLY A 209 17.38 5.13 -16.48
C GLY A 209 15.98 5.03 -15.85
N ALA A 210 15.81 5.47 -14.60
CA ALA A 210 14.52 5.54 -13.95
C ALA A 210 13.71 6.74 -14.46
N SER A 211 12.40 6.59 -14.60
CA SER A 211 11.48 7.68 -14.93
C SER A 211 10.17 7.58 -14.15
N VAL A 212 9.47 8.72 -14.06
CA VAL A 212 8.13 8.83 -13.47
C VAL A 212 7.25 9.58 -14.46
N GLU A 213 6.06 9.04 -14.74
CA GLU A 213 5.11 9.60 -15.69
C GLU A 213 3.71 9.71 -15.08
N ILE A 214 2.91 10.65 -15.55
CA ILE A 214 1.48 10.69 -15.22
C ILE A 214 0.80 9.56 -16.00
N LEU A 215 -0.03 8.76 -15.33
CA LEU A 215 -0.80 7.73 -16.01
C LEU A 215 -1.84 8.37 -16.95
N ASP A 216 -1.75 8.06 -18.23
CA ASP A 216 -2.84 8.26 -19.18
C ASP A 216 -3.76 7.04 -19.16
N ARG A 217 -4.90 7.15 -18.47
CA ARG A 217 -5.87 6.07 -18.30
C ARG A 217 -6.49 5.60 -19.62
N GLU A 218 -6.70 6.49 -20.60
CA GLU A 218 -7.28 6.09 -21.89
C GLU A 218 -6.22 5.38 -22.73
N LYS A 219 -4.97 5.85 -22.73
CA LYS A 219 -3.86 5.13 -23.37
C LYS A 219 -3.66 3.75 -22.76
N LEU A 220 -3.68 3.63 -21.43
CA LEU A 220 -3.61 2.33 -20.74
C LEU A 220 -4.75 1.41 -21.20
N TYR A 221 -5.97 1.93 -21.29
CA TYR A 221 -7.12 1.18 -21.79
C TYR A 221 -6.92 0.70 -23.24
N GLN A 222 -6.39 1.55 -24.13
CA GLN A 222 -6.06 1.14 -25.51
C GLN A 222 -4.95 0.08 -25.56
N ASP A 223 -3.91 0.21 -24.72
CA ASP A 223 -2.85 -0.80 -24.58
C ASP A 223 -3.44 -2.15 -24.11
N MET A 224 -4.36 -2.12 -23.13
CA MET A 224 -5.09 -3.32 -22.71
C MET A 224 -5.96 -3.90 -23.83
N LYS A 225 -6.64 -3.07 -24.62
CA LYS A 225 -7.47 -3.52 -25.75
C LYS A 225 -6.64 -4.23 -26.82
N GLN A 226 -5.41 -3.79 -27.08
CA GLN A 226 -4.50 -4.39 -28.06
C GLN A 226 -3.76 -5.63 -27.54
N ALA A 227 -3.52 -5.73 -26.23
CA ALA A 227 -2.89 -6.90 -25.63
C ALA A 227 -3.72 -8.17 -25.84
N GLU A 228 -3.07 -9.32 -25.92
CA GLU A 228 -3.80 -10.61 -26.03
C GLU A 228 -4.26 -11.12 -24.69
N GLU A 229 -3.45 -10.91 -23.65
CA GLU A 229 -3.79 -11.16 -22.26
C GLU A 229 -3.38 -9.98 -21.39
N VAL A 230 -4.17 -9.72 -20.34
CA VAL A 230 -3.84 -8.72 -19.33
C VAL A 230 -3.88 -9.39 -17.96
N THR A 231 -2.83 -9.26 -17.16
CA THR A 231 -2.85 -9.66 -15.75
C THR A 231 -2.63 -8.43 -14.87
N ILE A 232 -3.54 -8.24 -13.91
CA ILE A 232 -3.50 -7.12 -12.96
C ILE A 232 -3.18 -7.69 -11.58
N PHE A 233 -2.02 -7.32 -11.05
CA PHE A 233 -1.66 -7.48 -9.64
C PHE A 233 -2.08 -6.21 -8.90
N LEU A 234 -2.92 -6.33 -7.88
CA LEU A 234 -3.53 -5.22 -7.19
C LEU A 234 -3.26 -5.28 -5.68
N GLY A 235 -2.46 -4.33 -5.19
CA GLY A 235 -2.20 -4.03 -3.78
C GLY A 235 -2.75 -2.67 -3.33
N ALA A 236 -3.63 -2.06 -4.15
CA ALA A 236 -4.20 -0.73 -3.93
C ALA A 236 -5.74 -0.77 -3.81
N SER A 237 -6.37 0.40 -3.95
CA SER A 237 -7.83 0.50 -4.09
C SER A 237 -8.32 -0.15 -5.39
N LEU A 238 -9.63 -0.35 -5.53
CA LEU A 238 -10.22 -0.83 -6.79
C LEU A 238 -10.52 0.29 -7.80
N GLY A 239 -9.98 1.50 -7.58
CA GLY A 239 -10.29 2.71 -8.34
C GLY A 239 -10.00 2.59 -9.84
N LEU A 240 -8.76 2.31 -10.22
CA LEU A 240 -8.36 2.16 -11.62
C LEU A 240 -9.02 0.93 -12.27
N VAL A 241 -9.11 -0.18 -11.53
CA VAL A 241 -9.80 -1.39 -12.02
C VAL A 241 -11.27 -1.12 -12.32
N SER A 242 -11.97 -0.36 -11.46
CA SER A 242 -13.35 0.06 -11.70
C SER A 242 -13.46 0.94 -12.95
N PHE A 243 -12.52 1.87 -13.16
CA PHE A 243 -12.51 2.71 -14.37
C PHE A 243 -12.36 1.85 -15.64
N LEU A 244 -11.38 0.92 -15.65
CA LEU A 244 -11.11 0.05 -16.79
C LEU A 244 -12.29 -0.89 -17.08
N LEU A 245 -12.94 -1.39 -16.03
CA LEU A 245 -14.14 -2.21 -16.12
C LEU A 245 -15.30 -1.44 -16.74
N ASP A 246 -15.62 -0.26 -16.23
CA ASP A 246 -16.69 0.59 -16.75
C ASP A 246 -16.45 0.94 -18.22
N ARG A 247 -15.20 1.31 -18.55
CA ARG A 247 -14.80 1.62 -19.92
C ARG A 247 -14.94 0.42 -20.85
N GLY A 248 -14.51 -0.76 -20.41
CA GLY A 248 -14.58 -2.01 -21.16
C GLY A 248 -16.02 -2.49 -21.37
N MET A 249 -16.90 -2.38 -20.37
CA MET A 249 -18.31 -2.74 -20.52
C MET A 249 -19.05 -1.86 -21.52
N MET A 250 -18.57 -0.64 -21.78
CA MET A 250 -19.14 0.28 -22.78
C MET A 250 -18.57 0.06 -24.20
N ASP A 251 -17.45 -0.66 -24.35
CA ASP A 251 -16.77 -0.86 -25.62
C ASP A 251 -16.94 -2.31 -26.10
N ARG A 252 -17.70 -2.48 -27.19
CA ARG A 252 -18.04 -3.80 -27.74
C ARG A 252 -16.83 -4.59 -28.27
N ASP A 253 -15.73 -3.92 -28.56
CA ASP A 253 -14.52 -4.56 -29.07
C ASP A 253 -13.56 -4.98 -27.95
N MET A 254 -13.80 -4.54 -26.71
CA MET A 254 -12.99 -4.95 -25.57
C MET A 254 -13.44 -6.31 -25.05
N LYS A 255 -12.50 -7.24 -25.07
CA LYS A 255 -12.66 -8.59 -24.50
C LYS A 255 -12.21 -8.58 -23.05
N LEU A 256 -13.12 -8.33 -22.11
CA LEU A 256 -12.79 -8.35 -20.67
C LEU A 256 -12.41 -9.75 -20.18
N GLU A 257 -12.83 -10.81 -20.89
CA GLU A 257 -12.48 -12.20 -20.60
C GLU A 257 -10.98 -12.51 -20.72
N LYS A 258 -10.18 -11.62 -21.34
CA LYS A 258 -8.72 -11.77 -21.38
C LYS A 258 -8.00 -11.14 -20.19
N VAL A 259 -8.74 -10.42 -19.34
CA VAL A 259 -8.22 -9.72 -18.17
C VAL A 259 -8.34 -10.62 -16.95
N LYS A 260 -7.22 -10.85 -16.29
CA LYS A 260 -7.08 -11.64 -15.06
C LYS A 260 -6.71 -10.68 -13.93
N VAL A 261 -7.47 -10.68 -12.84
CA VAL A 261 -7.22 -9.80 -11.69
C VAL A 261 -6.82 -10.63 -10.48
N ILE A 262 -5.70 -10.27 -9.84
CA ILE A 262 -5.16 -10.88 -8.64
C ILE A 262 -5.04 -9.77 -7.59
N MET A 263 -5.85 -9.84 -6.54
CA MET A 263 -5.96 -8.78 -5.55
C MET A 263 -5.58 -9.26 -4.14
N GLN A 264 -4.70 -8.50 -3.49
CA GLN A 264 -4.60 -8.48 -2.04
C GLN A 264 -5.69 -7.56 -1.50
N GLY A 265 -6.62 -8.09 -0.72
CA GLY A 265 -7.66 -7.25 -0.12
C GLY A 265 -8.75 -8.02 0.56
N GLY A 266 -9.57 -7.30 1.32
CA GLY A 266 -10.66 -7.90 2.07
C GLY A 266 -10.21 -8.67 3.30
N SER A 267 -11.17 -8.95 4.17
CA SER A 267 -10.97 -9.73 5.38
C SER A 267 -12.12 -10.70 5.58
N MET A 268 -11.82 -11.85 6.16
CA MET A 268 -12.84 -12.84 6.54
C MET A 268 -13.40 -12.59 7.94
N ASP A 269 -12.81 -11.68 8.70
CA ASP A 269 -13.26 -11.34 10.04
C ASP A 269 -13.26 -9.82 10.19
N SER A 270 -14.40 -9.26 10.59
CA SER A 270 -14.54 -7.84 10.89
C SER A 270 -13.64 -7.37 12.02
N SER A 271 -13.24 -8.25 12.95
CA SER A 271 -12.34 -7.90 14.06
C SER A 271 -10.93 -7.53 13.57
N GLU A 272 -10.56 -7.97 12.37
CA GLU A 272 -9.28 -7.66 11.72
C GLU A 272 -9.31 -6.32 10.96
N ASN A 273 -10.48 -5.71 10.83
CA ASN A 273 -10.65 -4.43 10.14
C ASN A 273 -10.47 -3.27 11.10
N ILE A 274 -9.25 -2.74 11.13
CA ILE A 274 -8.90 -1.56 11.93
C ILE A 274 -9.85 -0.38 11.64
N PHE A 275 -10.24 -0.18 10.39
CA PHE A 275 -11.04 0.96 9.93
C PHE A 275 -12.53 0.63 9.78
N GLY A 276 -13.00 -0.45 10.42
CA GLY A 276 -14.35 -0.98 10.22
C GLY A 276 -14.54 -1.72 8.90
N GLU A 277 -13.68 -1.46 7.90
CA GLU A 277 -13.56 -2.16 6.61
C GLU A 277 -12.12 -2.57 6.32
N ALA A 278 -11.94 -3.50 5.38
CA ALA A 278 -10.62 -3.84 4.86
C ALA A 278 -10.03 -2.61 4.14
N PHE A 279 -8.75 -2.32 4.40
CA PHE A 279 -8.13 -1.05 4.02
C PHE A 279 -8.28 -0.69 2.53
N ASN A 280 -7.93 -1.60 1.62
CA ASN A 280 -8.04 -1.38 0.18
C ASN A 280 -9.47 -1.12 -0.30
N PHE A 281 -10.48 -1.66 0.39
CA PHE A 281 -11.88 -1.38 0.09
C PHE A 281 -12.33 -0.03 0.66
N ALA A 282 -11.83 0.34 1.84
CA ALA A 282 -12.13 1.61 2.48
C ALA A 282 -11.61 2.81 1.68
N LEU A 283 -10.51 2.65 0.93
CA LEU A 283 -9.95 3.71 0.09
C LEU A 283 -10.94 4.19 -0.98
N ASP A 284 -11.67 3.30 -1.65
CA ASP A 284 -12.75 3.64 -2.59
C ASP A 284 -13.86 2.58 -2.56
N LYS A 285 -14.77 2.72 -1.60
CA LYS A 285 -15.88 1.80 -1.39
C LYS A 285 -16.80 1.70 -2.61
N LYS A 286 -16.97 2.79 -3.36
CA LYS A 286 -17.82 2.81 -4.55
C LYS A 286 -17.21 1.96 -5.67
N ALA A 287 -15.89 2.08 -5.89
CA ALA A 287 -15.17 1.25 -6.84
C ALA A 287 -15.21 -0.22 -6.42
N ALA A 288 -14.98 -0.50 -5.12
CA ALA A 288 -15.04 -1.86 -4.62
C ALA A 288 -16.40 -2.51 -4.90
N LYS A 289 -17.50 -1.86 -4.52
CA LYS A 289 -18.85 -2.36 -4.82
C LYS A 289 -19.07 -2.57 -6.31
N ASN A 290 -18.66 -1.62 -7.14
CA ASN A 290 -18.83 -1.72 -8.58
C ASN A 290 -18.10 -2.93 -9.16
N VAL A 291 -16.83 -3.13 -8.79
CA VAL A 291 -16.04 -4.27 -9.26
C VAL A 291 -16.66 -5.58 -8.79
N PHE A 292 -16.96 -5.74 -7.50
CA PHE A 292 -17.55 -6.99 -6.98
C PHE A 292 -18.94 -7.33 -7.54
N CYS A 293 -19.71 -6.35 -7.99
CA CYS A 293 -20.96 -6.58 -8.72
C CYS A 293 -20.75 -7.14 -10.14
N HIS A 294 -19.57 -6.92 -10.70
CA HIS A 294 -19.27 -7.16 -12.11
C HIS A 294 -18.00 -8.01 -12.33
N VAL A 295 -17.46 -8.68 -11.31
CA VAL A 295 -16.23 -9.49 -11.42
C VAL A 295 -16.30 -10.56 -12.49
N GLN A 296 -17.49 -11.09 -12.76
CA GLN A 296 -17.75 -12.09 -13.79
C GLN A 296 -17.51 -11.59 -15.23
N GLN A 297 -17.31 -10.29 -15.42
CA GLN A 297 -16.91 -9.74 -16.73
C GLN A 297 -15.44 -10.06 -17.04
N PHE A 298 -14.60 -10.23 -16.01
CA PHE A 298 -13.21 -10.60 -16.19
C PHE A 298 -13.07 -12.10 -16.50
N GLY A 299 -11.96 -12.47 -17.16
CA GLY A 299 -11.62 -13.87 -17.39
C GLY A 299 -11.38 -14.63 -16.09
N SER A 300 -10.74 -13.96 -15.13
CA SER A 300 -10.66 -14.44 -13.76
C SER A 300 -10.50 -13.29 -12.77
N PHE A 301 -11.03 -13.50 -11.57
CA PHE A 301 -10.80 -12.64 -10.44
C PHE A 301 -10.38 -13.52 -9.26
N THR A 302 -9.19 -13.28 -8.73
CA THR A 302 -8.60 -14.02 -7.61
C THR A 302 -8.38 -13.07 -6.45
N LEU A 303 -9.00 -13.35 -5.31
CA LEU A 303 -8.88 -12.56 -4.09
C LEU A 303 -8.07 -13.32 -3.04
N ILE A 304 -7.09 -12.63 -2.45
CA ILE A 304 -6.28 -13.12 -1.33
C ILE A 304 -6.59 -12.23 -0.11
N PRO A 305 -7.36 -12.74 0.87
CA PRO A 305 -7.73 -11.96 2.04
C PRO A 305 -6.52 -11.74 2.95
N THR A 306 -6.57 -10.66 3.75
CA THR A 306 -5.48 -10.29 4.67
C THR A 306 -5.06 -11.44 5.58
N GLN A 307 -6.00 -12.28 6.05
CA GLN A 307 -5.69 -13.45 6.87
C GLN A 307 -4.83 -14.49 6.14
N THR A 308 -5.04 -14.68 4.84
CA THR A 308 -4.23 -15.57 4.01
C THR A 308 -2.84 -14.98 3.79
N ALA A 309 -2.78 -13.71 3.36
CA ALA A 309 -1.51 -13.05 3.06
C ALA A 309 -0.57 -13.02 4.27
N ARG A 310 -1.10 -12.74 5.47
CA ARG A 310 -0.33 -12.71 6.73
C ARG A 310 0.26 -14.06 7.18
N ARG A 311 -0.21 -15.17 6.62
CA ARG A 311 0.31 -16.52 6.92
C ARG A 311 1.60 -16.82 6.18
N LEU A 312 1.88 -16.12 5.09
CA LEU A 312 3.19 -16.14 4.44
C LEU A 312 4.01 -14.96 4.95
N LYS A 313 5.07 -15.26 5.67
CA LYS A 313 5.98 -14.27 6.26
C LYS A 313 7.35 -14.36 5.63
N PHE A 314 8.15 -13.32 5.83
CA PHE A 314 9.46 -13.19 5.21
C PHE A 314 10.53 -12.95 6.26
N SER A 315 11.68 -13.60 6.10
CA SER A 315 12.87 -13.26 6.86
C SER A 315 13.41 -11.90 6.39
N VAL A 316 13.86 -11.09 7.35
CA VAL A 316 14.51 -9.80 7.06
C VAL A 316 15.71 -9.99 6.13
N LYS A 317 16.54 -11.00 6.40
CA LYS A 317 17.70 -11.32 5.55
C LYS A 317 17.31 -11.60 4.09
N GLY A 318 16.18 -12.27 3.87
CA GLY A 318 15.69 -12.54 2.51
C GLY A 318 15.23 -11.27 1.80
N LEU A 319 14.43 -10.44 2.47
CA LEU A 319 13.99 -9.16 1.92
C LEU A 319 15.18 -8.22 1.66
N VAL A 320 16.12 -8.10 2.60
CA VAL A 320 17.30 -7.25 2.43
C VAL A 320 18.25 -7.79 1.36
N GLY A 321 18.33 -9.10 1.17
CA GLY A 321 19.04 -9.68 0.03
C GLY A 321 18.46 -9.26 -1.33
N PHE A 322 17.20 -8.80 -1.35
CA PHE A 322 16.49 -8.36 -2.54
C PHE A 322 16.47 -6.84 -2.72
N GLY A 323 16.31 -6.07 -1.63
CA GLY A 323 16.14 -4.62 -1.67
C GLY A 323 17.27 -3.81 -1.04
N GLY A 324 18.29 -4.46 -0.48
CA GLY A 324 19.41 -3.82 0.20
C GLY A 324 19.02 -2.96 1.41
N ASP A 325 19.90 -2.02 1.76
CA ASP A 325 19.67 -1.06 2.85
C ASP A 325 18.39 -0.22 2.70
N PRO A 326 18.02 0.28 1.50
CA PRO A 326 16.77 1.02 1.34
C PRO A 326 15.53 0.25 1.79
N LEU A 327 15.43 -1.04 1.45
CA LEU A 327 14.31 -1.87 1.89
C LEU A 327 14.37 -2.16 3.39
N LEU A 328 15.57 -2.31 3.98
CA LEU A 328 15.71 -2.44 5.42
C LEU A 328 15.18 -1.21 6.16
N LYS A 329 15.52 0.00 5.69
CA LYS A 329 15.00 1.26 6.25
C LYS A 329 13.48 1.31 6.17
N LEU A 330 12.89 0.94 5.03
CA LEU A 330 11.43 0.85 4.92
C LEU A 330 10.85 -0.17 5.93
N ILE A 331 11.47 -1.35 6.10
CA ILE A 331 11.02 -2.34 7.09
C ILE A 331 11.13 -1.80 8.53
N GLU A 332 12.21 -1.09 8.87
CA GLU A 332 12.40 -0.47 10.19
C GLU A 332 11.33 0.61 10.47
N ALA A 333 11.03 1.45 9.48
CA ALA A 333 10.00 2.48 9.60
C ALA A 333 8.59 1.87 9.70
N PHE A 334 8.23 0.93 8.81
CA PHE A 334 6.85 0.43 8.71
C PHE A 334 6.56 -0.75 9.62
N ASN A 335 7.36 -1.81 9.54
CA ASN A 335 7.09 -3.03 10.28
C ASN A 335 7.55 -2.92 11.74
N ASP A 336 8.65 -2.21 12.00
CA ASP A 336 9.14 -1.99 13.36
C ASP A 336 8.65 -0.68 14.00
N ARG A 337 8.01 0.20 13.22
CA ARG A 337 7.43 1.47 13.69
C ARG A 337 8.45 2.40 14.36
N GLN A 338 9.69 2.38 13.86
CA GLN A 338 10.68 3.38 14.21
C GLN A 338 10.35 4.72 13.53
N GLU A 339 10.79 5.82 14.14
CA GLU A 339 10.51 7.17 13.61
C GLU A 339 11.27 7.39 12.29
N GLU A 340 10.58 7.92 11.28
CA GLU A 340 11.05 7.91 9.91
C GLU A 340 12.29 8.79 9.70
N THR A 341 12.40 9.91 10.44
CA THR A 341 13.60 10.76 10.39
C THR A 341 14.81 10.14 11.08
N GLU A 342 14.61 9.35 12.14
CA GLU A 342 15.65 8.56 12.80
C GLU A 342 16.14 7.45 11.89
N VAL A 343 15.21 6.70 11.28
CA VAL A 343 15.53 5.63 10.33
C VAL A 343 16.29 6.14 9.11
N ALA A 344 15.89 7.29 8.56
CA ALA A 344 16.58 7.92 7.43
C ALA A 344 18.07 8.19 7.76
N LEU A 345 18.34 8.60 9.00
CA LEU A 345 19.69 8.91 9.52
C LEU A 345 20.45 7.68 10.01
N LEU A 346 19.87 6.48 10.01
CA LEU A 346 20.59 5.28 10.40
C LEU A 346 21.77 5.05 9.45
N GLU A 347 22.96 5.15 10.02
CA GLU A 347 24.25 4.78 9.46
C GLU A 347 24.85 3.70 10.37
N GLY A 348 25.39 2.62 9.79
CA GLY A 348 25.94 1.55 10.60
C GLY A 348 26.07 0.22 9.87
N ASN A 349 26.46 -0.82 10.61
CA ASN A 349 26.64 -2.14 10.06
C ASN A 349 25.29 -2.75 9.67
N LEU A 350 25.06 -2.95 8.36
CA LEU A 350 23.86 -3.55 7.80
C LEU A 350 23.53 -4.90 8.45
N GLN A 351 24.54 -5.72 8.75
CA GLN A 351 24.34 -7.04 9.35
C GLN A 351 23.78 -6.93 10.77
N GLU A 352 24.26 -5.98 11.57
CA GLU A 352 23.76 -5.77 12.94
C GLU A 352 22.28 -5.36 12.94
N ARG A 353 21.89 -4.48 12.00
CA ARG A 353 20.49 -4.05 11.84
C ARG A 353 19.59 -5.19 11.38
N ILE A 354 20.05 -6.03 10.44
CA ILE A 354 19.34 -7.27 10.07
C ILE A 354 19.18 -8.18 11.28
N ASP A 355 20.23 -8.37 12.09
CA ASP A 355 20.20 -9.28 13.24
C ASP A 355 19.25 -8.80 14.34
N LYS A 356 19.12 -7.48 14.56
CA LYS A 356 18.12 -6.88 15.47
C LYS A 356 16.68 -7.24 15.09
N LEU A 357 16.41 -7.42 13.79
CA LEU A 357 15.08 -7.75 13.29
C LEU A 357 14.92 -9.24 12.94
N LYS A 358 15.95 -10.07 13.11
CA LYS A 358 15.94 -11.48 12.66
C LYS A 358 14.82 -12.33 13.28
N ALA A 359 14.45 -12.04 14.53
CA ALA A 359 13.34 -12.73 15.20
C ALA A 359 11.96 -12.25 14.72
N LYS A 360 11.90 -11.12 14.00
CA LYS A 360 10.67 -10.55 13.45
C LYS A 360 10.43 -11.19 12.09
N ASN A 361 9.41 -12.05 12.04
CA ASN A 361 8.85 -12.49 10.78
C ASN A 361 8.10 -11.31 10.15
N ILE A 362 8.59 -10.80 9.02
CA ILE A 362 8.05 -9.61 8.36
C ILE A 362 6.83 -10.00 7.52
N ILE A 363 5.79 -9.19 7.60
CA ILE A 363 4.58 -9.34 6.78
C ILE A 363 4.69 -8.35 5.62
N GLN A 364 4.60 -8.88 4.40
CA GLN A 364 4.47 -8.14 3.14
C GLN A 364 3.27 -8.78 2.43
N SER A 365 2.08 -8.24 2.66
CA SER A 365 0.80 -8.84 2.24
C SER A 365 0.60 -8.84 0.72
N ASP A 366 0.96 -7.76 0.03
CA ASP A 366 0.88 -7.66 -1.43
C ASP A 366 1.86 -8.63 -2.07
N LEU A 367 3.13 -8.61 -1.62
CA LEU A 367 4.13 -9.59 -2.06
C LEU A 367 3.63 -11.02 -1.82
N ALA A 368 3.11 -11.31 -0.63
CA ALA A 368 2.58 -12.63 -0.31
C ALA A 368 1.43 -13.02 -1.23
N ALA A 369 0.46 -12.12 -1.46
CA ALA A 369 -0.67 -12.37 -2.33
C ALA A 369 -0.24 -12.69 -3.76
N PHE A 370 0.70 -11.91 -4.30
CA PHE A 370 1.20 -12.11 -5.66
C PHE A 370 1.93 -13.44 -5.79
N MET A 371 2.75 -13.80 -4.80
CA MET A 371 3.44 -15.09 -4.76
C MET A 371 2.46 -16.28 -4.63
N LEU A 372 1.46 -16.17 -3.77
CA LEU A 372 0.46 -17.22 -3.53
C LEU A 372 -0.46 -17.45 -4.73
N ALA A 373 -0.61 -16.46 -5.61
CA ALA A 373 -1.36 -16.60 -6.86
C ALA A 373 -0.57 -17.34 -7.97
N THR A 374 0.70 -17.70 -7.73
CA THR A 374 1.52 -18.48 -8.66
C THR A 374 1.60 -19.95 -8.27
N ARG A 375 2.29 -20.77 -9.07
CA ARG A 375 2.59 -22.17 -8.74
C ARG A 375 3.33 -22.36 -7.41
N PHE A 376 4.00 -21.32 -6.92
CA PHE A 376 4.56 -21.35 -5.57
C PHE A 376 3.47 -21.54 -4.51
N GLY A 377 2.35 -20.81 -4.60
CA GLY A 377 1.22 -20.99 -3.69
C GLY A 377 0.64 -22.41 -3.76
N GLU A 378 0.54 -22.98 -4.96
CA GLU A 378 0.12 -24.39 -5.13
C GLU A 378 1.05 -25.35 -4.40
N SER A 379 2.37 -25.13 -4.47
CA SER A 379 3.37 -25.94 -3.75
C SER A 379 3.27 -25.83 -2.22
N LEU A 380 2.70 -24.73 -1.72
CA LEU A 380 2.40 -24.56 -0.29
C LEU A 380 1.04 -25.14 0.13
N GLY A 381 0.27 -25.69 -0.81
CA GLY A 381 -1.07 -26.22 -0.54
C GLY A 381 -2.11 -25.13 -0.34
N VAL A 382 -2.02 -24.00 -1.07
CA VAL A 382 -3.11 -23.02 -1.12
C VAL A 382 -4.39 -23.70 -1.63
N LYS A 383 -5.46 -23.59 -0.83
CA LYS A 383 -6.80 -24.01 -1.23
C LYS A 383 -7.41 -22.91 -2.09
N ARG A 384 -7.89 -23.28 -3.29
CA ARG A 384 -8.79 -22.44 -4.09
C ARG A 384 -10.24 -22.78 -3.72
N ALA A 385 -11.04 -21.78 -3.38
CA ALA A 385 -12.44 -21.92 -3.03
C ALA A 385 -13.28 -20.87 -3.78
N PRO A 386 -14.56 -21.13 -4.08
CA PRO A 386 -15.46 -20.08 -4.56
C PRO A 386 -15.68 -19.03 -3.48
N GLY A 387 -15.57 -17.75 -3.86
CA GLY A 387 -15.69 -16.61 -2.96
C GLY A 387 -16.86 -15.68 -3.29
N CYS A 388 -17.39 -15.03 -2.26
CA CYS A 388 -18.32 -13.91 -2.39
C CYS A 388 -18.00 -12.79 -1.40
N ILE A 389 -18.60 -11.62 -1.61
CA ILE A 389 -18.59 -10.52 -0.67
C ILE A 389 -19.92 -10.47 0.07
N GLU A 390 -19.87 -10.57 1.40
CA GLU A 390 -20.98 -10.27 2.29
C GLU A 390 -20.98 -8.75 2.57
N ASP A 391 -21.96 -8.03 2.02
CA ASP A 391 -22.19 -6.59 2.27
C ASP A 391 -23.50 -6.44 3.03
N SER A 392 -23.42 -6.35 4.36
CA SER A 392 -24.60 -6.35 5.24
C SER A 392 -25.40 -5.04 5.20
N GLY A 393 -24.92 -3.99 4.53
CA GLY A 393 -25.55 -2.66 4.51
C GLY A 393 -25.57 -1.92 5.86
N THR A 394 -25.33 -2.60 6.98
CA THR A 394 -25.12 -2.05 8.32
C THR A 394 -23.64 -1.76 8.60
N GLN A 395 -23.33 -1.15 9.76
CA GLN A 395 -21.95 -0.93 10.23
C GLN A 395 -21.23 -2.28 10.41
N GLY A 396 -20.54 -2.71 9.34
CA GLY A 396 -19.77 -3.96 9.23
C GLY A 396 -19.39 -4.21 7.77
N ALA A 397 -18.08 -4.32 7.52
CA ALA A 397 -17.41 -4.32 6.22
C ALA A 397 -18.00 -5.20 5.11
N MET A 398 -17.60 -4.90 3.87
CA MET A 398 -17.53 -5.87 2.78
C MET A 398 -16.60 -7.01 3.20
N LEU A 399 -17.17 -8.10 3.74
CA LEU A 399 -16.41 -9.25 4.24
C LEU A 399 -16.29 -10.32 3.16
N VAL A 400 -15.15 -10.98 3.16
CA VAL A 400 -14.86 -12.09 2.25
C VAL A 400 -15.37 -13.38 2.86
N ARG A 401 -16.08 -14.17 2.05
CA ARG A 401 -16.64 -15.46 2.46
C ARG A 401 -16.32 -16.53 1.43
N GLU A 402 -16.02 -17.73 1.92
CA GLU A 402 -16.19 -18.95 1.13
C GLU A 402 -17.68 -19.16 0.88
N THR A 403 -18.04 -19.64 -0.30
CA THR A 403 -19.43 -19.91 -0.68
C THR A 403 -19.53 -21.15 -1.55
N ASP A 404 -20.75 -21.61 -1.77
CA ASP A 404 -21.03 -22.69 -2.72
C ASP A 404 -20.60 -22.29 -4.15
N PRO A 405 -20.08 -23.23 -4.97
CA PRO A 405 -19.62 -22.94 -6.32
C PRO A 405 -20.66 -22.28 -7.24
N LYS A 406 -21.95 -22.49 -6.97
CA LYS A 406 -23.05 -21.91 -7.77
C LYS A 406 -23.23 -20.41 -7.50
N ASP A 407 -22.82 -19.96 -6.32
CA ASP A 407 -22.97 -18.58 -5.85
C ASP A 407 -21.63 -17.82 -5.83
N GLY A 408 -20.53 -18.54 -6.07
CA GLY A 408 -19.18 -17.99 -6.18
C GLY A 408 -19.06 -17.00 -7.33
N ARG A 409 -18.51 -15.83 -7.04
CA ARG A 409 -18.28 -14.76 -8.03
C ARG A 409 -16.82 -14.62 -8.43
N PHE A 410 -15.92 -15.13 -7.61
CA PHE A 410 -14.47 -15.07 -7.80
C PHE A 410 -13.79 -16.24 -7.12
N ASP A 411 -12.51 -16.45 -7.43
CA ASP A 411 -11.67 -17.41 -6.73
C ASP A 411 -11.10 -16.79 -5.46
N LEU A 412 -11.24 -17.51 -4.35
CA LEU A 412 -10.66 -17.18 -3.06
C LEU A 412 -9.48 -18.11 -2.78
N LEU A 413 -8.29 -17.54 -2.56
CA LEU A 413 -7.12 -18.31 -2.18
C LEU A 413 -6.91 -18.30 -0.66
N LEU A 414 -6.79 -19.50 -0.09
CA LEU A 414 -6.69 -19.72 1.35
C LEU A 414 -5.47 -20.57 1.68
N LEU A 415 -4.51 -19.99 2.39
CA LEU A 415 -3.35 -20.69 2.89
C LEU A 415 -3.65 -21.25 4.29
N GLN A 416 -3.62 -22.57 4.45
CA GLN A 416 -4.04 -23.21 5.71
C GLN A 416 -2.94 -23.24 6.79
N SER A 417 -1.68 -23.14 6.39
CA SER A 417 -0.52 -23.20 7.29
C SER A 417 0.26 -21.90 7.31
N ASN A 418 1.00 -21.65 8.40
CA ASN A 418 1.95 -20.53 8.45
C ASN A 418 3.28 -20.95 7.83
N PHE A 419 3.84 -20.10 6.98
CA PHE A 419 5.13 -20.31 6.36
C PHE A 419 6.00 -19.07 6.56
N THR A 420 7.29 -19.27 6.79
CA THR A 420 8.28 -18.20 6.73
C THR A 420 9.26 -18.50 5.60
N LEU A 421 9.35 -17.60 4.64
CA LEU A 421 10.33 -17.65 3.57
C LEU A 421 11.65 -17.00 4.00
N ASP A 422 12.72 -17.77 3.92
CA ASP A 422 14.06 -17.25 4.05
C ASP A 422 14.59 -16.71 2.70
N GLY A 423 15.81 -16.16 2.68
CA GLY A 423 16.41 -15.64 1.45
C GLY A 423 16.59 -16.67 0.34
N LYS A 424 16.82 -17.94 0.67
CA LYS A 424 16.95 -19.02 -0.32
C LYS A 424 15.59 -19.36 -0.93
N GLY A 425 14.56 -19.40 -0.09
CA GLY A 425 13.16 -19.57 -0.51
C GLY A 425 12.71 -18.47 -1.46
N LEU A 426 12.99 -17.20 -1.12
CA LEU A 426 12.63 -16.06 -1.97
C LEU A 426 13.30 -16.13 -3.35
N LEU A 427 14.61 -16.41 -3.40
CA LEU A 427 15.34 -16.60 -4.66
C LEU A 427 14.82 -17.78 -5.48
N THR A 428 14.39 -18.86 -4.82
CA THR A 428 13.79 -20.02 -5.50
C THR A 428 12.45 -19.63 -6.14
N CYS A 429 11.66 -18.77 -5.49
CA CYS A 429 10.39 -18.28 -6.03
C CYS A 429 10.58 -17.37 -7.26
N LEU A 430 11.62 -16.53 -7.26
CA LEU A 430 11.95 -15.69 -8.41
C LEU A 430 12.40 -16.51 -9.63
N ASN A 431 13.10 -17.62 -9.39
CA ASN A 431 13.59 -18.52 -10.44
C ASN A 431 12.56 -19.59 -10.87
N ALA A 432 11.47 -19.75 -10.12
CA ALA A 432 10.38 -20.65 -10.48
C ALA A 432 9.56 -20.05 -11.63
N ASN A 433 9.97 -20.35 -12.86
CA ASN A 433 9.12 -20.15 -14.02
C ASN A 433 7.89 -21.05 -13.89
N GLU A 434 6.71 -20.45 -13.79
CA GLU A 434 5.47 -20.82 -14.49
C GLU A 434 4.23 -20.17 -13.81
N TYR A 435 3.25 -19.80 -14.62
CA TYR A 435 1.94 -19.28 -14.22
C TYR A 435 1.01 -20.45 -13.85
N ALA A 436 0.13 -20.23 -12.86
CA ALA A 436 -0.96 -21.14 -12.51
C ALA A 436 -2.20 -20.72 -13.30
N GLY A 437 -2.30 -21.17 -14.55
CA GLY A 437 -3.40 -20.77 -15.42
C GLY A 437 -3.59 -21.64 -16.65
N GLU A 438 -3.33 -22.94 -16.52
CA GLU A 438 -3.84 -23.94 -17.46
C GLU A 438 -4.34 -25.16 -16.68
N LYS A 439 -5.66 -25.22 -16.53
CA LYS A 439 -6.45 -26.46 -16.57
C LYS A 439 -7.73 -26.19 -17.36
#